data_AF-A0A9X1H6V9-F1
#
_entry.id   AF-A0A9X1H6V9-F1
#
_cell.length_a   1.000
_cell.length_b   1.000
_cell.length_c   1.000
_cell.angle_alpha   90.00
_cell.angle_beta   90.00
_cell.angle_gamma   90.00
#
_symmetry.space_group_name_H-M   'P 1'
#
loop_
_entity.id
_entity.type
_entity.pdbx_description
1 polymer ?
#
loop_
_entity_poly.entity_id
_entity_poly.type
_entity_poly.pdbx_seq_one_letter_code
_entity_poly.pdbx_strand_id
1 'polypeptide(L)'
;MTRMRIVEGTSTIITKGDHYMYSEGNITFNAGGFIEENASQHTYGRPIDAPVFEIFPRILYLNGHFYNEDGTFEGKVNEVENEGSVEDVYTCKGKSIQKDKSGNDFMTYNGIEALKIKNELFLRIAGLAYSESGFSLDVIKSIPFIVMNHHRQLTTSNVKIYKNDWFLDNTLFKMRNRWSDYRYAHEFHYGAQGNAAFREFLDIELNENIDFDKNSQGRNNNSKIKTAIEYTINAVQYLNKEYVGEDISNGGIGWQGADILNNKNWKNWLYIHPEHKKNAFKNWTNSYILEKSIFESISVFKGSFGTTIIYKSTEFSFKNSSIGNI
;
A
#
# COMPACT_ATOMS: atom_id res chain seq x y z
N MET A 1 -4.47 -27.87 39.73
CA MET A 1 -4.17 -27.85 38.28
C MET A 1 -4.70 -29.14 37.68
N THR A 2 -5.90 -29.10 37.11
CA THR A 2 -6.59 -30.27 36.56
C THR A 2 -6.09 -30.52 35.14
N ARG A 3 -5.44 -31.66 34.89
CA ARG A 3 -4.93 -32.03 33.55
C ARG A 3 -6.00 -32.88 32.86
N MET A 4 -6.65 -32.35 31.83
CA MET A 4 -7.45 -33.16 30.91
C MET A 4 -6.54 -33.90 29.93
N ARG A 5 -6.83 -35.18 29.68
CA ARG A 5 -6.15 -36.03 28.70
C ARG A 5 -7.21 -36.71 27.84
N ILE A 6 -6.96 -36.77 26.54
CA ILE A 6 -7.80 -37.53 25.60
C ILE A 6 -7.16 -38.91 25.45
N VAL A 7 -7.95 -39.97 25.58
CA VAL A 7 -7.47 -41.36 25.52
C VAL A 7 -8.50 -42.17 24.72
N GLU A 8 -8.05 -42.91 23.71
CA GLU A 8 -8.88 -43.92 23.04
C GLU A 8 -8.81 -45.24 23.79
N GLY A 9 -9.97 -45.89 23.97
CA GLY A 9 -10.09 -47.20 24.60
C GLY A 9 -11.52 -47.71 24.58
N THR A 10 -11.68 -49.02 24.70
CA THR A 10 -12.99 -49.66 24.88
C THR A 10 -13.25 -49.81 26.38
N SER A 11 -14.27 -49.12 26.91
CA SER A 11 -14.79 -49.40 28.25
C SER A 11 -15.80 -50.54 28.18
N THR A 12 -15.57 -51.62 28.94
CA THR A 12 -16.56 -52.69 29.14
C THR A 12 -17.07 -52.59 30.57
N ILE A 13 -18.34 -52.22 30.73
CA ILE A 13 -19.00 -52.12 32.04
C ILE A 13 -19.89 -53.35 32.20
N ILE A 14 -19.64 -54.16 33.22
CA ILE A 14 -20.52 -55.28 33.60
C ILE A 14 -21.45 -54.76 34.70
N THR A 15 -22.67 -54.38 34.34
CA THR A 15 -23.69 -54.00 35.31
C THR A 15 -24.47 -55.25 35.77
N LYS A 16 -24.64 -55.42 37.07
CA LYS A 16 -25.65 -56.34 37.63
C LYS A 16 -26.93 -55.55 37.83
N GLY A 17 -27.75 -55.47 36.79
CA GLY A 17 -29.11 -54.93 36.85
C GLY A 17 -30.08 -55.95 36.24
N ASP A 18 -31.28 -56.07 36.83
CA ASP A 18 -32.23 -57.16 36.60
C ASP A 18 -32.92 -57.19 35.22
N HIS A 19 -32.44 -56.45 34.22
CA HIS A 19 -33.04 -56.43 32.89
C HIS A 19 -31.98 -56.74 31.81
N TYR A 20 -32.18 -57.88 31.14
CA TYR A 20 -31.39 -58.26 29.98
C TYR A 20 -31.66 -57.30 28.82
N MET A 21 -30.63 -56.66 28.29
CA MET A 21 -30.63 -56.14 26.92
C MET A 21 -29.61 -56.95 26.12
N TYR A 22 -30.11 -57.73 25.16
CA TYR A 22 -29.28 -58.38 24.14
C TYR A 22 -29.30 -57.54 22.87
N SER A 23 -28.13 -57.28 22.30
CA SER A 23 -27.96 -56.71 20.96
C SER A 23 -26.86 -57.50 20.23
N GLU A 24 -27.18 -58.04 19.07
CA GLU A 24 -26.20 -58.69 18.16
C GLU A 24 -25.47 -57.67 17.26
N GLY A 25 -25.19 -56.48 17.78
CA GLY A 25 -24.52 -55.42 17.04
C GLY A 25 -24.11 -54.22 17.92
N ASN A 26 -23.26 -53.35 17.37
CA ASN A 26 -22.77 -52.14 18.02
C ASN A 26 -23.94 -51.22 18.39
N ILE A 27 -24.18 -51.02 19.69
CA ILE A 27 -25.14 -50.05 20.19
C ILE A 27 -24.48 -48.67 20.12
N THR A 28 -24.91 -47.83 19.18
CA THR A 28 -24.46 -46.42 19.09
C THR A 28 -25.49 -45.54 19.79
N PHE A 29 -25.21 -45.13 21.03
CA PHE A 29 -26.00 -44.08 21.68
C PHE A 29 -25.34 -42.72 21.40
N ASN A 30 -26.02 -41.83 20.68
CA ASN A 30 -25.66 -40.42 20.61
C ASN A 30 -26.54 -39.66 21.62
N ALA A 31 -26.05 -39.57 22.86
CA ALA A 31 -26.57 -38.60 23.82
C ALA A 31 -25.62 -37.41 23.80
N GLY A 32 -26.09 -36.24 23.36
CA GLY A 32 -25.40 -34.96 23.49
C GLY A 32 -25.34 -34.46 24.94
N GLY A 33 -24.99 -35.36 25.87
CA GLY A 33 -24.88 -35.11 27.31
C GLY A 33 -23.55 -35.62 27.85
N PHE A 34 -23.16 -35.12 29.02
CA PHE A 34 -21.93 -35.50 29.72
C PHE A 34 -22.23 -36.71 30.63
N ILE A 35 -21.45 -37.79 30.53
CA ILE A 35 -21.48 -38.89 31.51
C ILE A 35 -20.22 -38.75 32.38
N GLU A 36 -20.42 -38.56 33.67
CA GLU A 36 -19.32 -38.53 34.66
C GLU A 36 -19.23 -39.91 35.32
N GLU A 37 -18.26 -40.73 34.91
CA GLU A 37 -18.00 -42.03 35.52
C GLU A 37 -16.75 -41.95 36.43
N ASN A 38 -16.87 -42.48 37.64
CA ASN A 38 -15.76 -42.67 38.56
C ASN A 38 -15.46 -44.16 38.69
N ALA A 39 -14.30 -44.63 38.22
CA ALA A 39 -13.87 -46.01 38.47
C ALA A 39 -12.86 -46.05 39.63
N SER A 40 -12.93 -47.11 40.43
CA SER A 40 -12.02 -47.32 41.58
C SER A 40 -10.57 -47.60 41.15
N GLN A 41 -10.36 -48.08 39.92
CA GLN A 41 -9.03 -48.23 39.30
C GLN A 41 -9.13 -48.05 37.78
N HIS A 42 -8.20 -47.29 37.21
CA HIS A 42 -8.00 -47.14 35.77
C HIS A 42 -6.60 -47.62 35.37
N THR A 43 -6.52 -48.42 34.32
CA THR A 43 -5.25 -48.69 33.61
C THR A 43 -5.30 -48.00 32.26
N TYR A 44 -4.46 -46.97 32.08
CA TYR A 44 -4.30 -46.29 30.81
C TYR A 44 -3.21 -46.97 29.97
N GLY A 45 -3.43 -47.04 28.65
CA GLY A 45 -2.36 -47.36 27.70
C GLY A 45 -1.25 -46.31 27.71
N ARG A 46 -0.15 -46.57 27.00
CA ARG A 46 0.92 -45.57 26.87
C ARG A 46 0.38 -44.30 26.18
N PRO A 47 0.74 -43.10 26.66
CA PRO A 47 0.40 -41.86 25.97
C PRO A 47 0.88 -41.92 24.52
N ILE A 48 0.03 -41.54 23.59
CA ILE A 48 0.41 -41.29 22.20
C ILE A 48 0.71 -39.80 22.10
N ASP A 49 1.81 -39.45 21.44
CA ASP A 49 2.12 -38.05 21.17
C ASP A 49 1.03 -37.44 20.29
N ALA A 50 0.71 -36.17 20.53
CA ALA A 50 -0.23 -35.45 19.69
C ALA A 50 0.25 -35.48 18.23
N PRO A 51 -0.63 -35.74 17.25
CA PRO A 51 -0.24 -35.70 15.86
C PRO A 51 0.39 -34.34 15.55
N VAL A 52 1.54 -34.37 14.88
CA VAL A 52 2.21 -33.16 14.41
C VAL A 52 1.28 -32.52 13.38
N PHE A 53 0.72 -31.36 13.71
CA PHE A 53 0.00 -30.54 12.75
C PHE A 53 1.01 -29.93 11.77
N GLU A 54 1.14 -30.55 10.60
CA GLU A 54 1.82 -29.91 9.47
C GLU A 54 0.92 -28.80 8.94
N ILE A 55 1.24 -27.55 9.31
CA ILE A 55 0.61 -26.37 8.72
C ILE A 55 1.19 -26.22 7.32
N PHE A 56 0.56 -26.85 6.33
CA PHE A 56 0.88 -26.58 4.94
C PHE A 56 0.41 -25.16 4.59
N PRO A 57 1.31 -24.25 4.15
CA PRO A 57 0.91 -22.95 3.68
C PRO A 57 -0.08 -23.13 2.51
N ARG A 58 -1.27 -22.52 2.62
CA ARG A 58 -2.26 -22.52 1.54
C ARG A 58 -1.67 -21.79 0.34
N ILE A 59 -1.51 -22.49 -0.77
CA ILE A 59 -1.11 -21.88 -2.04
C ILE A 59 -2.30 -21.06 -2.56
N LEU A 60 -2.06 -19.77 -2.82
CA LEU A 60 -3.04 -18.85 -3.40
C LEU A 60 -2.73 -18.66 -4.87
N TYR A 61 -3.73 -18.87 -5.72
CA TYR A 61 -3.67 -18.70 -7.16
C TYR A 61 -4.33 -17.38 -7.52
N LEU A 62 -3.52 -16.33 -7.65
CA LEU A 62 -3.98 -14.94 -7.79
C LEU A 62 -3.46 -14.31 -9.08
N ASN A 63 -4.33 -13.57 -9.75
CA ASN A 63 -3.96 -12.62 -10.79
C ASN A 63 -3.52 -11.30 -10.17
N GLY A 64 -2.58 -10.62 -10.83
CA GLY A 64 -2.11 -9.30 -10.41
C GLY A 64 -0.62 -9.07 -10.66
N HIS A 65 -0.14 -7.95 -10.12
CA HIS A 65 1.26 -7.52 -10.12
C HIS A 65 1.86 -7.69 -8.73
N PHE A 66 3.01 -8.34 -8.67
CA PHE A 66 3.67 -8.71 -7.42
C PHE A 66 4.96 -7.90 -7.27
N TYR A 67 5.06 -7.18 -6.17
CA TYR A 67 6.23 -6.39 -5.81
C TYR A 67 6.78 -6.83 -4.45
N ASN A 68 8.09 -6.84 -4.27
CA ASN A 68 8.66 -6.91 -2.93
C ASN A 68 8.46 -5.56 -2.21
N GLU A 69 8.55 -5.58 -0.88
CA GLU A 69 8.47 -4.36 -0.07
C GLU A 69 9.54 -3.32 -0.45
N ASP A 70 10.68 -3.74 -1.00
CA ASP A 70 11.76 -2.87 -1.49
C ASP A 70 11.50 -2.24 -2.88
N GLY A 71 10.29 -2.43 -3.42
CA GLY A 71 9.88 -1.94 -4.73
C GLY A 71 10.36 -2.76 -5.92
N THR A 72 11.05 -3.89 -5.72
CA THR A 72 11.36 -4.83 -6.81
C THR A 72 10.08 -5.42 -7.39
N PHE A 73 9.89 -5.35 -8.71
CA PHE A 73 8.84 -6.08 -9.40
C PHE A 73 9.23 -7.55 -9.60
N GLU A 74 8.45 -8.48 -9.07
CA GLU A 74 8.71 -9.92 -9.14
C GLU A 74 8.04 -10.59 -10.35
N GLY A 75 6.86 -10.10 -10.74
CA GLY A 75 6.13 -10.60 -11.90
C GLY A 75 4.66 -10.19 -11.96
N LYS A 76 4.03 -10.56 -13.08
CA LYS A 76 2.61 -10.37 -13.38
C LYS A 76 1.99 -11.73 -13.69
N VAL A 77 0.78 -11.96 -13.19
CA VAL A 77 0.00 -13.18 -13.46
C VAL A 77 -1.38 -12.80 -13.99
N ASN A 78 -1.81 -13.49 -15.05
CA ASN A 78 -3.10 -13.28 -15.70
C ASN A 78 -3.65 -14.60 -16.28
N GLU A 79 -3.96 -15.54 -15.40
CA GLU A 79 -4.51 -16.84 -15.76
C GLU A 79 -6.03 -16.86 -15.51
N VAL A 80 -6.77 -17.57 -16.37
CA VAL A 80 -8.24 -17.57 -16.36
C VAL A 80 -8.80 -18.21 -15.08
N GLU A 81 -8.10 -19.21 -14.57
CA GLU A 81 -8.45 -20.00 -13.40
C GLU A 81 -8.07 -19.35 -12.06
N ASN A 82 -7.27 -18.29 -12.08
CA ASN A 82 -6.82 -17.60 -10.87
C ASN A 82 -7.88 -16.60 -10.38
N GLU A 83 -7.92 -16.40 -9.06
CA GLU A 83 -8.79 -15.40 -8.44
C GLU A 83 -8.21 -13.98 -8.62
N GLY A 84 -9.08 -12.97 -8.50
CA GLY A 84 -8.67 -11.55 -8.59
C GLY A 84 -8.53 -11.03 -10.02
N SER A 85 -8.05 -9.80 -10.12
CA SER A 85 -7.86 -9.08 -11.38
C SER A 85 -6.38 -8.95 -11.70
N VAL A 86 -6.03 -9.03 -12.98
CA VAL A 86 -4.67 -8.73 -13.46
C VAL A 86 -4.17 -7.34 -13.05
N GLU A 87 -5.08 -6.41 -12.74
CA GLU A 87 -4.73 -5.05 -12.28
C GLU A 87 -4.55 -4.95 -10.76
N ASP A 88 -4.77 -6.03 -10.00
CA ASP A 88 -4.56 -6.00 -8.54
C ASP A 88 -3.07 -5.95 -8.21
N VAL A 89 -2.71 -5.18 -7.18
CA VAL A 89 -1.33 -5.06 -6.72
C VAL A 89 -1.14 -5.76 -5.37
N TYR A 90 -0.07 -6.54 -5.28
CA TYR A 90 0.31 -7.26 -4.07
C TYR A 90 1.75 -6.97 -3.68
N THR A 91 2.02 -6.95 -2.37
CA THR A 91 3.37 -7.13 -1.84
C THR A 91 3.67 -8.62 -1.64
N CYS A 92 4.93 -9.02 -1.78
CA CYS A 92 5.38 -10.38 -1.54
C CYS A 92 6.82 -10.41 -0.96
N LYS A 93 7.25 -11.61 -0.56
CA LYS A 93 8.59 -11.92 -0.03
C LYS A 93 9.35 -12.78 -1.05
N GLY A 94 9.42 -12.28 -2.28
CA GLY A 94 9.99 -12.96 -3.43
C GLY A 94 9.15 -14.13 -3.94
N LYS A 95 9.77 -14.93 -4.80
CA LYS A 95 9.18 -16.08 -5.47
C LYS A 95 9.91 -17.38 -5.18
N SER A 96 9.18 -18.49 -5.22
CA SER A 96 9.72 -19.84 -5.09
C SER A 96 9.07 -20.79 -6.11
N ILE A 97 9.75 -21.89 -6.41
CA ILE A 97 9.18 -22.98 -7.20
C ILE A 97 8.59 -24.00 -6.23
N GLN A 98 7.33 -24.36 -6.45
CA GLN A 98 6.64 -25.42 -5.72
C GLN A 98 6.17 -26.50 -6.70
N LYS A 99 5.90 -27.71 -6.19
CA LYS A 99 5.35 -28.80 -6.99
C LYS A 99 3.83 -28.86 -6.84
N ASP A 100 3.11 -28.98 -7.95
CA ASP A 100 1.67 -29.22 -7.95
C ASP A 100 1.34 -30.66 -7.50
N LYS A 101 0.06 -31.00 -7.42
CA LYS A 101 -0.41 -32.36 -7.07
C LYS A 101 0.03 -33.44 -8.06
N SER A 102 0.43 -33.04 -9.26
CA SER A 102 0.92 -33.91 -10.34
C SER A 102 2.46 -33.98 -10.36
N GLY A 103 3.15 -33.27 -9.44
CA GLY A 103 4.61 -33.21 -9.35
C GLY A 103 5.28 -32.18 -10.28
N ASN A 104 4.50 -31.39 -11.01
CA ASN A 104 5.02 -30.36 -11.92
C ASN A 104 5.45 -29.13 -11.15
N ASP A 105 6.56 -28.53 -11.57
CA ASP A 105 7.06 -27.29 -10.99
C ASP A 105 6.20 -26.11 -11.45
N PHE A 106 5.81 -25.26 -10.50
CA PHE A 106 5.14 -23.99 -10.78
C PHE A 106 5.65 -22.88 -9.86
N MET A 107 5.62 -21.65 -10.36
CA MET A 107 6.09 -20.48 -9.63
C MET A 107 5.01 -20.00 -8.66
N THR A 108 5.43 -19.68 -7.43
CA THR A 108 4.58 -19.11 -6.39
C THR A 108 5.23 -17.86 -5.82
N TYR A 109 4.40 -16.90 -5.39
CA TYR A 109 4.85 -15.73 -4.65
C TYR A 109 4.64 -15.97 -3.16
N ASN A 110 5.65 -15.65 -2.35
CA ASN A 110 5.63 -15.96 -0.93
C ASN A 110 5.06 -14.77 -0.14
N GLY A 111 4.30 -15.03 0.93
CA GLY A 111 3.85 -13.97 1.86
C GLY A 111 3.06 -12.85 1.17
N ILE A 112 2.14 -13.21 0.28
CA ILE A 112 1.36 -12.27 -0.52
C ILE A 112 0.41 -11.46 0.38
N GLU A 113 0.45 -10.13 0.26
CA GLU A 113 -0.51 -9.22 0.90
C GLU A 113 -1.09 -8.24 -0.13
N ALA A 114 -2.41 -8.05 -0.12
CA ALA A 114 -3.08 -7.16 -1.07
C ALA A 114 -2.92 -5.68 -0.69
N LEU A 115 -2.46 -4.85 -1.63
CA LEU A 115 -2.36 -3.40 -1.44
C LEU A 115 -3.67 -2.64 -1.71
N LYS A 116 -4.72 -3.31 -2.18
CA LYS A 116 -6.05 -2.70 -2.41
C LYS A 116 -6.01 -1.45 -3.31
N ILE A 117 -5.13 -1.46 -4.31
CA ILE A 117 -5.00 -0.44 -5.34
C ILE A 117 -4.84 -1.13 -6.69
N LYS A 118 -5.27 -0.46 -7.78
CA LYS A 118 -5.06 -0.93 -9.14
C LYS A 118 -3.69 -0.50 -9.67
N ASN A 119 -3.04 -1.36 -10.45
CA ASN A 119 -1.67 -1.20 -10.93
C ASN A 119 -1.47 0.10 -11.72
N GLU A 120 -2.43 0.48 -12.55
CA GLU A 120 -2.39 1.75 -13.27
C GLU A 120 -2.26 2.95 -12.32
N LEU A 121 -3.15 3.08 -11.33
CA LEU A 121 -3.10 4.19 -10.36
C LEU A 121 -1.83 4.13 -9.50
N PHE A 122 -1.44 2.92 -9.08
CA PHE A 122 -0.20 2.68 -8.34
C PHE A 122 1.03 3.20 -9.10
N LEU A 123 1.17 2.84 -10.37
CA LEU A 123 2.30 3.27 -11.20
C LEU A 123 2.22 4.74 -11.61
N ARG A 124 1.02 5.33 -11.71
CA ARG A 124 0.86 6.77 -11.90
C ARG A 124 1.38 7.57 -10.71
N ILE A 125 1.18 7.09 -9.48
CA ILE A 125 1.73 7.72 -8.26
C ILE A 125 3.25 7.55 -8.20
N ALA A 126 3.76 6.35 -8.44
CA ALA A 126 5.21 6.09 -8.44
C ALA A 126 5.93 6.90 -9.55
N GLY A 127 5.36 6.94 -10.76
CA GLY A 127 5.90 7.71 -11.87
C GLY A 127 5.85 9.22 -11.63
N LEU A 128 4.81 9.74 -10.98
CA LEU A 128 4.75 11.14 -10.50
C LEU A 128 5.91 11.42 -9.54
N ALA A 129 6.10 10.56 -8.53
CA ALA A 129 7.15 10.70 -7.54
C ALA A 129 8.54 10.72 -8.18
N TYR A 130 8.82 9.80 -9.11
CA TYR A 130 10.07 9.79 -9.86
C TYR A 130 10.26 11.09 -10.65
N SER A 131 9.25 11.47 -11.44
CA SER A 131 9.36 12.53 -12.44
C SER A 131 9.32 13.96 -11.90
N GLU A 132 8.65 14.20 -10.77
CA GLU A 132 8.50 15.54 -10.17
C GLU A 132 9.53 15.82 -9.06
N SER A 133 10.35 14.84 -8.71
CA SER A 133 11.29 14.95 -7.58
C SER A 133 12.55 15.77 -7.85
N GLY A 134 12.80 16.14 -9.10
CA GLY A 134 14.12 16.61 -9.55
C GLY A 134 15.24 15.61 -9.27
N PHE A 135 14.88 14.33 -9.09
CA PHE A 135 15.72 13.21 -8.64
C PHE A 135 16.36 13.34 -7.25
N SER A 136 15.74 14.12 -6.36
CA SER A 136 16.06 14.07 -4.93
C SER A 136 15.40 12.84 -4.29
N LEU A 137 16.18 11.96 -3.65
CA LEU A 137 15.65 10.78 -2.98
C LEU A 137 14.60 11.15 -1.92
N ASP A 138 14.85 12.17 -1.10
CA ASP A 138 13.89 12.59 -0.06
C ASP A 138 12.54 13.03 -0.66
N VAL A 139 12.56 13.64 -1.85
CA VAL A 139 11.34 14.08 -2.54
C VAL A 139 10.64 12.91 -3.21
N ILE A 140 11.39 11.99 -3.85
CA ILE A 140 10.84 10.74 -4.41
C ILE A 140 10.07 9.99 -3.32
N LYS A 141 10.67 9.86 -2.15
CA LYS A 141 10.06 9.19 -1.02
C LYS A 141 8.80 9.93 -0.53
N SER A 142 8.85 11.26 -0.48
CA SER A 142 7.76 12.08 0.08
C SER A 142 6.52 12.17 -0.82
N ILE A 143 6.66 12.27 -2.14
CA ILE A 143 5.53 12.56 -3.06
C ILE A 143 4.36 11.56 -2.92
N PRO A 144 4.57 10.23 -2.83
CA PRO A 144 3.47 9.29 -2.64
C PRO A 144 2.65 9.60 -1.38
N PHE A 145 3.30 9.89 -0.26
CA PHE A 145 2.62 10.30 0.98
C PHE A 145 1.90 11.64 0.82
N ILE A 146 2.49 12.59 0.09
CA ILE A 146 1.85 13.87 -0.20
C ILE A 146 0.55 13.67 -0.98
N VAL A 147 0.50 12.73 -1.94
CA VAL A 147 -0.73 12.39 -2.65
C VAL A 147 -1.80 11.87 -1.69
N MET A 148 -1.44 10.96 -0.77
CA MET A 148 -2.38 10.43 0.22
C MET A 148 -2.89 11.50 1.19
N ASN A 149 -1.99 12.35 1.70
CA ASN A 149 -2.33 13.43 2.60
C ASN A 149 -3.19 14.50 1.93
N HIS A 150 -2.90 14.83 0.65
CA HIS A 150 -3.74 15.73 -0.12
C HIS A 150 -5.13 15.12 -0.34
N HIS A 151 -5.21 13.82 -0.67
CA HIS A 151 -6.46 13.11 -0.81
C HIS A 151 -7.30 13.17 0.48
N ARG A 152 -6.66 12.89 1.63
CA ARG A 152 -7.27 13.04 2.95
C ARG A 152 -7.85 14.43 3.14
N GLN A 153 -7.02 15.46 3.03
CA GLN A 153 -7.44 16.86 3.22
C GLN A 153 -8.65 17.23 2.35
N LEU A 154 -8.68 16.81 1.08
CA LEU A 154 -9.81 17.10 0.20
C LEU A 154 -11.08 16.39 0.66
N THR A 155 -11.01 15.09 0.96
CA THR A 155 -12.18 14.28 1.31
C THR A 155 -12.77 14.62 2.70
N THR A 156 -11.91 15.02 3.63
CA THR A 156 -12.30 15.51 4.95
C THR A 156 -12.82 16.96 4.93
N SER A 157 -12.54 17.72 3.87
CA SER A 157 -12.96 19.12 3.74
C SER A 157 -14.48 19.31 3.71
N ASN A 158 -14.97 20.55 3.88
CA ASN A 158 -16.40 20.86 3.77
C ASN A 158 -16.86 21.16 2.32
N VAL A 159 -16.00 20.92 1.32
CA VAL A 159 -16.33 21.22 -0.07
C VAL A 159 -17.06 20.06 -0.73
N LYS A 160 -18.29 20.32 -1.17
CA LYS A 160 -19.20 19.31 -1.76
C LYS A 160 -18.58 18.50 -2.91
N ILE A 161 -17.75 19.11 -3.76
CA ILE A 161 -17.14 18.43 -4.90
C ILE A 161 -16.15 17.32 -4.49
N TYR A 162 -15.62 17.37 -3.27
CA TYR A 162 -14.64 16.39 -2.77
C TYR A 162 -15.27 15.32 -1.87
N LYS A 163 -16.61 15.17 -1.89
CA LYS A 163 -17.33 14.18 -1.09
C LYS A 163 -17.43 12.84 -1.81
N ASN A 164 -18.57 12.14 -1.68
CA ASN A 164 -18.76 10.71 -1.93
C ASN A 164 -18.21 10.12 -3.25
N ASP A 165 -17.94 10.96 -4.26
CA ASP A 165 -17.42 10.56 -5.58
C ASP A 165 -16.00 11.07 -5.86
N TRP A 166 -15.24 11.46 -4.83
CA TRP A 166 -13.86 11.90 -4.96
C TRP A 166 -12.90 10.80 -4.55
N PHE A 167 -12.32 10.13 -5.53
CA PHE A 167 -11.38 9.02 -5.35
C PHE A 167 -9.93 9.51 -5.41
N LEU A 168 -9.01 8.62 -5.07
CA LEU A 168 -7.57 8.89 -5.11
C LEU A 168 -7.12 9.30 -6.53
N ASP A 169 -7.68 8.69 -7.57
CA ASP A 169 -7.42 9.05 -8.97
C ASP A 169 -7.77 10.51 -9.28
N ASN A 170 -8.91 11.02 -8.79
CA ASN A 170 -9.29 12.43 -8.97
C ASN A 170 -8.28 13.37 -8.31
N THR A 171 -7.75 12.97 -7.15
CA THR A 171 -6.71 13.72 -6.43
C THR A 171 -5.44 13.79 -7.25
N LEU A 172 -4.95 12.65 -7.73
CA LEU A 172 -3.75 12.59 -8.56
C LEU A 172 -3.90 13.41 -9.85
N PHE A 173 -5.05 13.28 -10.53
CA PHE A 173 -5.38 14.06 -11.71
C PHE A 173 -5.35 15.58 -11.41
N LYS A 174 -5.96 16.01 -10.30
CA LYS A 174 -5.93 17.41 -9.86
C LYS A 174 -4.50 17.89 -9.60
N MET A 175 -3.67 17.09 -8.94
CA MET A 175 -2.27 17.43 -8.62
C MET A 175 -1.39 17.52 -9.87
N ARG A 176 -1.71 16.78 -10.93
CA ARG A 176 -1.08 16.88 -12.26
C ARG A 176 -1.72 17.93 -13.16
N ASN A 177 -2.19 19.04 -12.59
CA ASN A 177 -2.84 20.13 -13.33
C ASN A 177 -4.03 19.70 -14.19
N ARG A 178 -4.73 18.61 -13.82
CA ARG A 178 -5.82 17.99 -14.60
C ARG A 178 -5.38 17.55 -16.00
N TRP A 179 -4.16 17.05 -16.12
CA TRP A 179 -3.66 16.45 -17.35
C TRP A 179 -3.91 14.95 -17.35
N SER A 180 -4.38 14.42 -18.48
CA SER A 180 -4.39 12.97 -18.73
C SER A 180 -2.97 12.42 -18.76
N ASP A 181 -2.81 11.11 -18.69
CA ASP A 181 -1.49 10.50 -18.80
C ASP A 181 -0.78 10.84 -20.10
N TYR A 182 -1.51 10.80 -21.21
CA TYR A 182 -0.99 11.21 -22.51
C TYR A 182 -0.54 12.68 -22.51
N ARG A 183 -1.37 13.59 -22.00
CA ARG A 183 -1.05 15.02 -21.95
C ARG A 183 0.18 15.30 -21.09
N TYR A 184 0.21 14.73 -19.90
CA TYR A 184 1.35 14.86 -18.98
C TYR A 184 2.65 14.27 -19.57
N ALA A 185 2.55 13.14 -20.28
CA ALA A 185 3.70 12.49 -20.88
C ALA A 185 4.18 13.18 -22.15
N HIS A 186 3.32 13.77 -22.99
CA HIS A 186 3.68 14.13 -24.37
C HIS A 186 3.43 15.58 -24.76
N GLU A 187 2.42 16.26 -24.20
CA GLU A 187 2.05 17.60 -24.67
C GLU A 187 3.04 18.68 -24.21
N PHE A 188 3.24 19.67 -25.07
CA PHE A 188 4.16 20.78 -24.77
C PHE A 188 3.55 21.72 -23.72
N HIS A 189 4.19 21.81 -22.56
CA HIS A 189 3.78 22.67 -21.45
C HIS A 189 4.99 23.39 -20.86
N TYR A 190 4.82 24.68 -20.54
CA TYR A 190 5.83 25.50 -19.85
C TYR A 190 7.24 25.49 -20.48
N GLY A 191 7.32 25.38 -21.81
CA GLY A 191 8.60 25.41 -22.52
C GLY A 191 9.26 24.03 -22.72
N ALA A 192 8.63 22.94 -22.25
CA ALA A 192 9.12 21.58 -22.38
C ALA A 192 8.11 20.66 -23.06
N GLN A 193 8.59 19.64 -23.76
CA GLN A 193 7.78 18.69 -24.51
C GLN A 193 7.40 17.50 -23.61
N GLY A 194 6.28 17.64 -22.90
CA GLY A 194 5.80 16.69 -21.90
C GLY A 194 6.79 16.44 -20.76
N ASN A 195 6.50 15.43 -19.93
CA ASN A 195 7.40 15.00 -18.87
C ASN A 195 8.31 13.84 -19.34
N ALA A 196 9.55 14.18 -19.69
CA ALA A 196 10.54 13.19 -20.16
C ALA A 196 10.90 12.13 -19.12
N ALA A 197 10.96 12.49 -17.84
CA ALA A 197 11.25 11.53 -16.77
C ALA A 197 10.08 10.55 -16.55
N PHE A 198 8.84 10.99 -16.76
CA PHE A 198 7.69 10.08 -16.72
C PHE A 198 7.69 9.10 -17.90
N ARG A 199 8.10 9.56 -19.09
CA ARG A 199 8.31 8.67 -20.24
C ARG A 199 9.42 7.65 -19.99
N GLU A 200 10.54 8.08 -19.40
CA GLU A 200 11.62 7.18 -18.96
C GLU A 200 11.13 6.13 -17.96
N PHE A 201 10.28 6.53 -17.00
CA PHE A 201 9.68 5.61 -16.03
C PHE A 201 8.84 4.50 -16.70
N LEU A 202 8.18 4.82 -17.81
CA LEU A 202 7.37 3.89 -18.60
C LEU A 202 8.14 3.22 -19.75
N ASP A 203 9.38 3.63 -20.02
CA ASP A 203 10.17 3.24 -21.21
C ASP A 203 9.43 3.48 -22.54
N ILE A 204 8.77 4.64 -22.67
CA ILE A 204 8.04 5.01 -23.88
C ILE A 204 8.66 6.20 -24.61
N GLU A 205 8.49 6.24 -25.93
CA GLU A 205 8.88 7.36 -26.76
C GLU A 205 7.85 8.50 -26.73
N LEU A 206 8.21 9.65 -27.29
CA LEU A 206 7.29 10.77 -27.41
C LEU A 206 6.15 10.43 -28.40
N ASN A 207 4.90 10.65 -27.98
CA ASN A 207 3.67 10.30 -28.69
C ASN A 207 3.38 8.79 -28.82
N GLU A 208 4.18 7.93 -28.17
CA GLU A 208 3.83 6.52 -28.02
C GLU A 208 2.60 6.38 -27.10
N ASN A 209 1.81 5.32 -27.28
CA ASN A 209 0.71 5.03 -26.36
C ASN A 209 1.21 4.76 -24.94
N ILE A 210 0.43 5.18 -23.94
CA ILE A 210 0.74 4.89 -22.54
C ILE A 210 0.53 3.40 -22.29
N ASP A 211 1.61 2.71 -21.92
CA ASP A 211 1.60 1.33 -21.46
C ASP A 211 2.36 1.23 -20.12
N PHE A 212 1.61 0.95 -19.05
CA PHE A 212 2.18 0.85 -17.70
C PHE A 212 2.96 -0.45 -17.47
N ASP A 213 2.81 -1.47 -18.32
CA ASP A 213 3.49 -2.75 -18.18
C ASP A 213 4.76 -2.85 -19.02
N LYS A 214 4.92 -2.00 -20.04
CA LYS A 214 6.07 -2.00 -20.97
C LYS A 214 7.42 -2.08 -20.24
N ASN A 215 7.63 -1.25 -19.21
CA ASN A 215 8.88 -1.21 -18.44
C ASN A 215 8.85 -2.02 -17.13
N SER A 216 7.88 -2.92 -16.94
CA SER A 216 7.66 -3.61 -15.65
C SER A 216 8.95 -4.19 -15.02
N GLN A 217 9.73 -4.96 -15.80
CA GLN A 217 11.02 -5.50 -15.36
C GLN A 217 12.16 -4.48 -15.40
N GLY A 218 12.18 -3.58 -16.40
CA GLY A 218 13.28 -2.62 -16.58
C GLY A 218 13.38 -1.61 -15.43
N ARG A 219 12.26 -1.31 -14.77
CA ARG A 219 12.22 -0.48 -13.55
C ARG A 219 13.11 -1.00 -12.42
N ASN A 220 13.33 -2.32 -12.33
CA ASN A 220 14.21 -2.92 -11.31
C ASN A 220 15.67 -2.45 -11.42
N ASN A 221 16.10 -2.02 -12.62
CA ASN A 221 17.48 -1.62 -12.89
C ASN A 221 17.77 -0.17 -12.51
N ASN A 222 16.77 0.61 -12.13
CA ASN A 222 16.93 2.01 -11.73
C ASN A 222 16.55 2.17 -10.25
N SER A 223 17.55 2.45 -9.41
CA SER A 223 17.36 2.53 -7.95
C SER A 223 16.37 3.63 -7.53
N LYS A 224 16.30 4.75 -8.25
CA LYS A 224 15.35 5.84 -7.95
C LYS A 224 13.91 5.46 -8.30
N ILE A 225 13.73 4.75 -9.41
CA ILE A 225 12.42 4.22 -9.80
C ILE A 225 11.97 3.17 -8.78
N LYS A 226 12.86 2.25 -8.38
CA LYS A 226 12.59 1.30 -7.30
C LYS A 226 12.17 2.00 -6.01
N THR A 227 12.90 3.02 -5.57
CA THR A 227 12.54 3.81 -4.38
C THR A 227 11.17 4.49 -4.55
N ALA A 228 10.81 4.95 -5.75
CA ALA A 228 9.49 5.52 -5.99
C ALA A 228 8.38 4.47 -5.82
N ILE A 229 8.60 3.24 -6.28
CA ILE A 229 7.67 2.10 -6.12
C ILE A 229 7.58 1.70 -4.65
N GLU A 230 8.72 1.46 -3.99
CA GLU A 230 8.83 1.16 -2.55
C GLU A 230 8.02 2.14 -1.69
N TYR A 231 8.23 3.45 -1.88
CA TYR A 231 7.55 4.44 -1.08
C TYR A 231 6.09 4.66 -1.50
N THR A 232 5.70 4.26 -2.72
CA THR A 232 4.29 4.16 -3.10
C THR A 232 3.61 2.99 -2.39
N ILE A 233 4.27 1.84 -2.24
CA ILE A 233 3.79 0.72 -1.41
C ILE A 233 3.53 1.22 0.02
N ASN A 234 4.54 1.86 0.62
CA ASN A 234 4.44 2.37 2.00
C ASN A 234 3.30 3.41 2.15
N ALA A 235 3.16 4.34 1.20
CA ALA A 235 2.10 5.35 1.23
C ALA A 235 0.69 4.75 1.05
N VAL A 236 0.53 3.75 0.17
CA VAL A 236 -0.75 3.05 -0.01
C VAL A 236 -1.11 2.24 1.24
N GLN A 237 -0.13 1.59 1.88
CA GLN A 237 -0.35 0.92 3.16
C GLN A 237 -0.76 1.92 4.25
N TYR A 238 -0.13 3.09 4.31
CA TYR A 238 -0.51 4.18 5.20
C TYR A 238 -1.96 4.63 4.97
N LEU A 239 -2.38 4.83 3.71
CA LEU A 239 -3.77 5.12 3.34
C LEU A 239 -4.73 4.01 3.81
N ASN A 240 -4.40 2.75 3.52
CA ASN A 240 -5.24 1.58 3.85
C ASN A 240 -5.38 1.32 5.35
N LYS A 241 -4.42 1.80 6.14
CA LYS A 241 -4.44 1.77 7.61
C LYS A 241 -5.06 3.04 8.19
N GLU A 242 -5.89 3.75 7.42
CA GLU A 242 -6.56 4.98 7.83
C GLU A 242 -5.58 6.06 8.33
N TYR A 243 -4.46 6.19 7.61
CA TYR A 243 -3.41 7.18 7.92
C TYR A 243 -2.72 6.94 9.27
N VAL A 244 -2.64 5.67 9.69
CA VAL A 244 -1.86 5.24 10.86
C VAL A 244 -0.52 4.69 10.39
N GLY A 245 0.57 5.26 10.92
CA GLY A 245 1.93 4.84 10.61
C GLY A 245 2.87 6.03 10.43
N GLU A 246 4.05 5.74 9.89
CA GLU A 246 5.04 6.77 9.56
C GLU A 246 4.63 7.49 8.25
N ASP A 247 4.50 8.81 8.32
CA ASP A 247 4.42 9.69 7.16
C ASP A 247 5.73 10.48 7.02
N ILE A 248 6.58 10.03 6.11
CA ILE A 248 7.88 10.64 5.87
C ILE A 248 7.83 12.01 5.18
N SER A 249 6.67 12.41 4.63
CA SER A 249 6.47 13.75 4.09
C SER A 249 6.19 14.79 5.20
N ASN A 250 6.03 14.32 6.45
CA ASN A 250 5.76 15.12 7.63
C ASN A 250 4.49 16.01 7.46
N GLY A 251 3.40 15.38 6.98
CA GLY A 251 2.12 16.02 6.72
C GLY A 251 2.09 16.87 5.44
N GLY A 252 3.03 16.65 4.51
CA GLY A 252 3.05 17.36 3.23
C GLY A 252 1.78 17.15 2.44
N ILE A 253 1.23 18.23 1.86
CA ILE A 253 0.03 18.19 1.01
C ILE A 253 0.29 18.72 -0.40
N GLY A 254 1.50 19.20 -0.66
CA GLY A 254 1.95 19.54 -2.01
C GLY A 254 3.45 19.81 -2.06
N TRP A 255 3.95 19.97 -3.28
CA TRP A 255 5.33 20.37 -3.56
C TRP A 255 5.37 21.42 -4.66
N GLN A 256 6.49 22.13 -4.76
CA GLN A 256 6.77 23.09 -5.82
C GLN A 256 8.26 23.11 -6.18
N GLY A 257 8.55 23.39 -7.45
CA GLY A 257 9.91 23.68 -7.93
C GLY A 257 10.35 25.10 -7.63
N ALA A 258 11.58 25.46 -8.04
CA ALA A 258 12.12 26.80 -7.88
C ALA A 258 11.43 27.86 -8.77
N ASP A 259 10.67 27.45 -9.77
CA ASP A 259 9.92 28.30 -10.69
C ASP A 259 8.87 29.17 -9.98
N ILE A 260 8.39 28.75 -8.80
CA ILE A 260 7.46 29.56 -7.99
C ILE A 260 8.03 30.90 -7.55
N LEU A 261 9.36 31.08 -7.59
CA LEU A 261 10.01 32.36 -7.32
C LEU A 261 9.51 33.47 -8.27
N ASN A 262 9.06 33.09 -9.46
CA ASN A 262 8.51 33.97 -10.48
C ASN A 262 6.99 34.16 -10.36
N ASN A 263 6.32 33.43 -9.47
CA ASN A 263 4.88 33.48 -9.31
C ASN A 263 4.48 34.33 -8.09
N LYS A 264 3.82 35.47 -8.34
CA LYS A 264 3.38 36.40 -7.29
C LYS A 264 2.37 35.79 -6.32
N ASN A 265 1.53 34.85 -6.76
CA ASN A 265 0.52 34.23 -5.90
C ASN A 265 1.17 33.39 -4.80
N TRP A 266 2.20 32.61 -5.14
CA TRP A 266 2.94 31.80 -4.18
C TRP A 266 3.61 32.64 -3.09
N LYS A 267 4.10 33.84 -3.41
CA LYS A 267 4.66 34.76 -2.40
C LYS A 267 3.62 35.23 -1.37
N ASN A 268 2.35 35.28 -1.75
CA ASN A 268 1.25 35.65 -0.86
C ASN A 268 0.73 34.46 -0.05
N TRP A 269 0.80 33.25 -0.62
CA TRP A 269 0.23 32.06 0.01
C TRP A 269 1.20 31.28 0.89
N LEU A 270 2.47 31.21 0.51
CA LEU A 270 3.47 30.35 1.13
C LEU A 270 4.41 31.13 2.06
N TYR A 271 4.39 30.74 3.32
CA TYR A 271 5.42 31.09 4.29
C TYR A 271 6.57 30.08 4.23
N ILE A 272 7.80 30.55 4.00
CA ILE A 272 9.01 29.72 4.09
C ILE A 272 9.71 30.01 5.42
N HIS A 273 9.84 28.98 6.26
CA HIS A 273 10.54 29.04 7.54
C HIS A 273 12.02 29.38 7.35
N PRO A 274 12.67 30.10 8.29
CA PRO A 274 14.06 30.53 8.14
C PRO A 274 15.04 29.41 7.76
N GLU A 275 14.92 28.23 8.36
CA GLU A 275 15.74 27.05 8.11
C GLU A 275 15.52 26.43 6.71
N HIS A 276 14.40 26.74 6.06
CA HIS A 276 14.07 26.33 4.70
C HIS A 276 14.51 27.34 3.64
N LYS A 277 14.98 28.54 4.03
CA LYS A 277 15.55 29.53 3.10
C LYS A 277 16.95 29.14 2.66
N LYS A 278 17.04 28.07 1.89
CA LYS A 278 18.27 27.50 1.35
C LYS A 278 18.11 27.17 -0.12
N ASN A 279 19.23 26.88 -0.79
CA ASN A 279 19.28 26.56 -2.23
C ASN A 279 18.61 27.68 -3.06
N ALA A 280 17.66 27.36 -3.94
CA ALA A 280 16.93 28.33 -4.73
C ALA A 280 16.11 29.33 -3.88
N PHE A 281 15.71 28.94 -2.67
CA PHE A 281 14.86 29.75 -1.78
C PHE A 281 15.63 30.63 -0.80
N LYS A 282 16.96 30.73 -0.92
CA LYS A 282 17.82 31.51 0.00
C LYS A 282 17.40 32.98 0.17
N ASN A 283 16.89 33.58 -0.89
CA ASN A 283 16.49 34.99 -0.91
C ASN A 283 14.96 35.16 -0.78
N TRP A 284 14.24 34.11 -0.38
CA TRP A 284 12.80 34.19 -0.23
C TRP A 284 12.42 35.16 0.90
N THR A 285 11.63 36.16 0.53
CA THR A 285 11.03 37.11 1.47
C THR A 285 9.54 36.79 1.58
N ASN A 286 9.10 36.42 2.78
CA ASN A 286 7.70 36.14 3.05
C ASN A 286 6.92 37.45 2.97
N SER A 287 5.86 37.49 2.15
CA SER A 287 4.98 38.67 2.09
C SER A 287 4.10 38.82 3.34
N TYR A 288 3.85 37.72 4.05
CA TYR A 288 3.02 37.65 5.25
C TYR A 288 3.72 36.88 6.36
N ILE A 289 3.28 37.10 7.59
CA ILE A 289 3.62 36.25 8.75
C ILE A 289 2.87 34.92 8.66
N LEU A 290 3.37 33.88 9.35
CA LEU A 290 2.85 32.51 9.30
C LEU A 290 1.33 32.46 9.59
N GLU A 291 0.88 33.24 10.57
CA GLU A 291 -0.51 33.31 11.05
C GLU A 291 -1.48 33.92 10.02
N LYS A 292 -0.96 34.45 8.91
CA LYS A 292 -1.72 35.03 7.81
C LYS A 292 -1.45 34.33 6.47
N SER A 293 -0.60 33.32 6.45
CA SER A 293 -0.27 32.55 5.25
C SER A 293 -1.17 31.33 5.11
N ILE A 294 -1.44 30.90 3.88
CA ILE A 294 -2.28 29.72 3.60
C ILE A 294 -1.48 28.43 3.75
N PHE A 295 -0.22 28.48 3.32
CA PHE A 295 0.70 27.35 3.37
C PHE A 295 1.97 27.70 4.12
N GLU A 296 2.59 26.69 4.70
CA GLU A 296 3.92 26.77 5.28
C GLU A 296 4.83 25.69 4.69
N SER A 297 6.10 26.02 4.52
CA SER A 297 7.14 25.07 4.14
C SER A 297 7.34 24.00 5.22
N ILE A 298 7.53 22.75 4.82
CA ILE A 298 7.92 21.66 5.74
C ILE A 298 9.40 21.32 5.58
N SER A 299 9.89 21.40 4.34
CA SER A 299 11.27 21.04 4.00
C SER A 299 11.63 21.56 2.62
N VAL A 300 12.94 21.67 2.37
CA VAL A 300 13.50 22.05 1.07
C VAL A 300 14.65 21.10 0.75
N PHE A 301 14.59 20.50 -0.43
CA PHE A 301 15.56 19.52 -0.91
C PHE A 301 16.16 19.96 -2.24
N LYS A 302 17.42 19.61 -2.47
CA LYS A 302 18.13 19.86 -3.74
C LYS A 302 18.34 18.52 -4.44
N GLY A 303 17.66 18.35 -5.58
CA GLY A 303 17.92 17.27 -6.52
C GLY A 303 18.98 17.64 -7.56
N SER A 304 19.20 16.76 -8.53
CA SER A 304 20.13 17.02 -9.64
C SER A 304 19.57 18.02 -10.65
N PHE A 305 18.24 18.08 -10.80
CA PHE A 305 17.56 18.93 -11.78
C PHE A 305 16.84 20.14 -11.17
N GLY A 306 16.94 20.36 -9.86
CA GLY A 306 16.28 21.51 -9.23
C GLY A 306 16.24 21.47 -7.72
N THR A 307 15.64 22.50 -7.14
CA THR A 307 15.29 22.54 -5.72
C THR A 307 13.78 22.39 -5.60
N THR A 308 13.34 21.49 -4.74
CA THR A 308 11.92 21.27 -4.44
C THR A 308 11.63 21.69 -3.01
N ILE A 309 10.52 22.41 -2.83
CA ILE A 309 9.95 22.72 -1.52
C ILE A 309 8.68 21.89 -1.32
N ILE A 310 8.56 21.29 -0.14
CA ILE A 310 7.34 20.61 0.31
C ILE A 310 6.62 21.55 1.26
N TYR A 311 5.28 21.60 1.17
CA TYR A 311 4.46 22.49 1.99
C TYR A 311 3.20 21.79 2.53
N LYS A 312 2.65 22.36 3.59
CA LYS A 312 1.35 21.99 4.18
C LYS A 312 0.48 23.21 4.43
N SER A 313 -0.80 22.98 4.68
CA SER A 313 -1.75 24.01 5.10
C SER A 313 -1.43 24.48 6.52
N THR A 314 -1.57 25.79 6.76
CA THR A 314 -1.44 26.40 8.10
C THR A 314 -2.75 26.32 8.88
N GLU A 315 -2.71 26.64 10.18
CA GLU A 315 -3.94 26.88 10.96
C GLU A 315 -4.83 27.99 10.37
N PHE A 316 -4.22 29.02 9.81
CA PHE A 316 -4.95 30.11 9.15
C PHE A 316 -5.78 29.57 7.99
N SER A 317 -5.20 28.67 7.17
CA SER A 317 -5.94 27.98 6.11
C SER A 317 -7.11 27.16 6.65
N PHE A 318 -6.92 26.39 7.73
CA PHE A 318 -8.01 25.60 8.34
C PHE A 318 -9.17 26.46 8.84
N LYS A 319 -8.87 27.63 9.42
CA LYS A 319 -9.89 28.56 9.93
C LYS A 319 -10.62 29.34 8.83
N ASN A 320 -9.96 29.59 7.70
CA ASN A 320 -10.43 30.54 6.68
C ASN A 320 -10.72 29.91 5.30
N SER A 321 -10.41 28.63 5.10
CA SER A 321 -10.63 27.90 3.85
C SER A 321 -11.54 26.70 4.05
N SER A 322 -12.50 26.52 3.15
CA SER A 322 -13.39 25.36 3.14
C SER A 322 -12.66 24.04 2.80
N ILE A 323 -11.46 24.11 2.24
CA ILE A 323 -10.61 22.99 1.80
C ILE A 323 -9.61 22.57 2.90
N GLY A 324 -9.51 23.33 3.99
CA GLY A 324 -8.43 23.18 4.96
C GLY A 324 -8.44 21.90 5.80
N ASN A 325 -9.57 21.44 6.34
CA ASN A 325 -9.55 20.55 7.50
C ASN A 325 -8.91 19.16 7.26
N ILE A 326 -7.95 18.76 8.11
CA ILE A 326 -7.37 17.40 8.19
C ILE A 326 -7.97 16.61 9.35
#